data_AF-A0AAJ8BR61-F1
#
_entry.id   AF-A0AAJ8BR61-F1
#
_cell.length_a   1.000
_cell.length_b   1.000
_cell.length_c   1.000
_cell.angle_alpha   90.00
_cell.angle_beta   90.00
_cell.angle_gamma   90.00
#
_symmetry.space_group_name_H-M   'P 1'
#
loop_
_entity.id
_entity.type
_entity.pdbx_description
1 polymer ?
#
loop_
_entity_poly.entity_id
_entity_poly.type
_entity_poly.pdbx_seq_one_letter_code
_entity_poly.pdbx_strand_id
1 'polypeptide(L)'
;DVNFDRSLQRAPPRLGLKVTRQIGDRRFLIGLNAETAMTVPAQSSHFQIGVVSQPKRLISPADVEEEVEGDEEDEEFEMVRRQQRKQTGAAEAWQTNVIATPMQTTLSFVYSRNVFSGKTAYERLRSEWSSEGHHSLPEDNEPRSVRVNVETTVGLDLALGWHIEGTRQVGDFTRLGLGVGVRDMQGLVVTMSWSRLGQKIRVPVSVIPFGLVDADVAAMAIICPWLAYCALEFGFIRPRERKRHRRAIARRQKQLRRLVPKKRAESQEAIDIMTEQVQRRQAKEAKQGGLVILRAEYGYYPSKKDRESGREPEVTDVSIPVAALVDHGQLAIPKEMVKVSLQFPSAGDASSADLSLTQSHILGFHDPAPLLPKMLKIWYNYHGQEHYVEAKETEDISCPMRSHLL
;
A
#
# COMPACT_ATOMS: atom_id res chain seq x y z
N ASP A 1 21.16 -54.56 34.98
CA ASP A 1 20.78 -53.35 35.72
C ASP A 1 21.38 -52.12 35.09
N VAL A 2 20.62 -51.46 34.22
CA VAL A 2 20.99 -50.20 33.56
C VAL A 2 20.56 -49.08 34.49
N ASN A 3 21.55 -48.41 35.09
CA ASN A 3 21.33 -47.31 36.01
C ASN A 3 20.95 -46.06 35.21
N PHE A 4 19.68 -45.63 35.29
CA PHE A 4 19.22 -44.39 34.66
C PHE A 4 19.61 -43.20 35.55
N ASP A 5 20.54 -42.38 35.05
CA ASP A 5 20.92 -41.12 35.68
C ASP A 5 19.76 -40.10 35.53
N ARG A 6 19.05 -39.83 36.63
CA ARG A 6 17.97 -38.83 36.70
C ARG A 6 18.57 -37.47 37.06
N SER A 7 19.26 -36.84 36.12
CA SER A 7 19.64 -35.42 36.23
C SER A 7 18.87 -34.57 35.23
N LEU A 8 17.53 -34.62 35.31
CA LEU A 8 16.70 -33.53 34.79
C LEU A 8 16.99 -32.29 35.63
N GLN A 9 17.88 -31.43 35.14
CA GLN A 9 18.04 -30.06 35.63
C GLN A 9 16.66 -29.38 35.58
N ARG A 10 15.99 -29.33 36.73
CA ARG A 10 14.76 -28.55 36.92
C ARG A 10 15.11 -27.08 36.67
N ALA A 11 14.78 -26.57 35.49
CA ALA A 11 14.74 -25.14 35.27
C ALA A 11 13.65 -24.56 36.20
N PRO A 12 13.95 -23.55 37.04
CA PRO A 12 12.94 -22.92 37.88
C PRO A 12 11.85 -22.25 37.02
N PRO A 13 10.61 -22.13 37.51
CA PRO A 13 9.53 -21.48 36.78
C PRO A 13 9.87 -20.02 36.48
N ARG A 14 9.76 -19.64 35.20
CA ARG A 14 10.00 -18.28 34.71
C ARG A 14 8.76 -17.43 34.99
N LEU A 15 8.84 -16.56 36.00
CA LEU A 15 7.83 -15.53 36.26
C LEU A 15 8.19 -14.27 35.45
N GLY A 16 7.50 -14.05 34.34
CA GLY A 16 7.59 -12.82 33.55
C GLY A 16 6.40 -11.91 33.86
N LEU A 17 6.65 -10.75 34.49
CA LEU A 17 5.65 -9.70 34.62
C LEU A 17 5.66 -8.86 33.34
N LYS A 18 4.54 -8.86 32.60
CA LYS A 18 4.36 -8.03 31.40
C LYS A 18 3.29 -6.98 31.70
N VAL A 19 3.71 -5.74 31.89
CA VAL A 19 2.84 -4.60 32.16
C VAL A 19 2.83 -3.68 30.94
N THR A 20 1.68 -3.55 30.30
CA THR A 20 1.47 -2.61 29.19
C THR A 20 0.79 -1.35 29.71
N ARG A 21 1.38 -0.18 29.47
CA ARG A 21 0.77 1.12 29.80
C ARG A 21 0.74 2.00 28.56
N GLN A 22 -0.43 2.54 28.20
CA GLN A 22 -0.54 3.59 27.20
C GLN A 22 -0.29 4.95 27.86
N ILE A 23 0.58 5.75 27.27
CA ILE A 23 0.84 7.14 27.68
C ILE A 23 0.84 7.98 26.39
N GLY A 24 -0.21 8.78 26.18
CA GLY A 24 -0.50 9.42 24.89
C GLY A 24 -0.69 8.40 23.76
N ASP A 25 -0.23 8.73 22.55
CA ASP A 25 -0.33 7.85 21.36
C ASP A 25 0.60 6.62 21.39
N ARG A 26 1.46 6.50 22.40
CA ARG A 26 2.51 5.47 22.45
C ARG A 26 2.18 4.40 23.49
N ARG A 27 2.40 3.15 23.10
CA ARG A 27 2.35 2.00 24.02
C ARG A 27 3.73 1.78 24.62
N PHE A 28 3.79 1.80 25.94
CA PHE A 28 4.95 1.39 26.71
C PHE A 28 4.72 -0.04 27.19
N LEU A 29 5.71 -0.88 26.95
CA LEU A 29 5.78 -2.24 27.46
C LEU A 29 6.88 -2.30 28.50
N ILE A 30 6.50 -2.70 29.70
CA ILE A 30 7.39 -3.08 30.78
C ILE A 30 7.35 -4.61 30.82
N GLY A 31 8.43 -5.28 30.41
CA GLY A 31 8.52 -6.74 30.38
C GLY A 31 9.19 -7.31 29.12
N LEU A 32 9.45 -8.62 29.15
CA LEU A 32 10.19 -9.37 28.12
C LEU A 32 9.52 -9.27 26.74
N ASN A 33 10.22 -8.71 25.76
CA ASN A 33 9.88 -8.83 24.34
C ASN A 33 10.30 -10.20 23.80
N ALA A 34 9.54 -10.76 22.86
CA ALA A 34 9.81 -12.09 22.29
C ALA A 34 11.21 -12.20 21.65
N GLU A 35 11.73 -11.11 21.07
CA GLU A 35 13.08 -11.10 20.50
C GLU A 35 14.20 -11.03 21.57
N THR A 36 13.94 -10.38 22.70
CA THR A 36 14.88 -10.28 23.84
C THR A 36 14.82 -11.54 24.72
N ALA A 37 13.68 -12.24 24.76
CA ALA A 37 13.55 -13.54 25.42
C ALA A 37 14.37 -14.65 24.75
N MET A 38 14.85 -14.44 23.52
CA MET A 38 15.69 -15.39 22.78
C MET A 38 17.19 -15.20 22.98
N THR A 39 17.65 -14.13 23.65
CA THR A 39 19.03 -14.12 24.17
C THR A 39 19.03 -14.98 25.43
N VAL A 40 19.33 -16.27 25.28
CA VAL A 40 19.47 -17.19 26.41
C VAL A 40 20.78 -16.86 27.13
N PRO A 41 20.79 -16.25 28.33
CA PRO A 41 21.99 -16.32 29.15
C PRO A 41 22.16 -17.80 29.51
N ALA A 42 23.38 -18.33 29.36
CA ALA A 42 23.71 -19.72 29.69
C ALA A 42 23.59 -20.04 31.21
N GLN A 43 23.05 -19.12 32.02
CA GLN A 43 23.04 -19.17 33.48
C GLN A 43 21.62 -19.35 34.03
N SER A 44 21.51 -20.15 35.08
CA SER A 44 20.26 -20.62 35.69
C SER A 44 19.48 -19.55 36.46
N SER A 45 20.12 -18.45 36.86
CA SER A 45 19.48 -17.29 37.50
C SER A 45 19.86 -16.00 36.77
N HIS A 46 18.85 -15.25 36.34
CA HIS A 46 19.01 -13.91 35.78
C HIS A 46 17.79 -13.07 36.15
N PHE A 47 18.03 -11.79 36.37
CA PHE A 47 17.01 -10.78 36.59
C PHE A 47 17.04 -9.82 35.40
N GLN A 48 15.89 -9.53 34.81
CA GLN A 48 15.80 -8.64 33.65
C GLN A 48 14.64 -7.66 33.82
N ILE A 49 14.92 -6.37 33.65
CA ILE A 49 13.92 -5.32 33.56
C ILE A 49 14.11 -4.63 32.22
N GLY A 50 13.01 -4.37 31.50
CA GLY A 50 13.04 -3.71 30.21
C GLY A 50 11.87 -2.76 30.02
N VAL A 51 12.14 -1.61 29.40
CA VAL A 51 11.14 -0.67 28.92
C VAL A 51 11.29 -0.55 27.41
N VAL A 52 10.18 -0.75 26.69
CA VAL A 52 10.14 -0.71 25.23
C VAL A 52 9.08 0.29 24.80
N SER A 53 9.45 1.19 23.89
CA SER A 53 8.51 2.03 23.14
C SER A 53 8.17 1.37 21.80
N GLN A 54 6.88 1.25 21.50
CA GLN A 54 6.42 0.76 20.21
C GLN A 54 6.22 1.91 19.20
N PRO A 55 6.36 1.64 17.89
CA PRO A 55 6.05 2.64 16.87
C PRO A 55 4.57 3.05 16.95
N LYS A 56 4.28 4.33 16.66
CA LYS A 56 2.91 4.86 16.63
C LYS A 56 2.08 4.07 15.61
N ARG A 57 0.89 3.58 16.00
CA ARG A 57 -0.06 2.95 15.08
C ARG A 57 -0.78 4.01 14.24
N LEU A 58 -1.30 3.63 13.07
CA LEU A 58 -2.31 4.42 12.38
C LEU A 58 -3.51 4.55 13.33
N ILE A 59 -3.88 5.79 13.65
CA ILE A 59 -5.18 6.10 14.23
C ILE A 59 -6.22 5.79 13.14
N SER A 60 -7.32 5.10 13.51
CA SER A 60 -8.37 4.76 12.55
C SER A 60 -9.01 6.06 12.05
N PRO A 61 -9.42 6.17 10.78
CA PRO A 61 -10.21 7.32 10.31
C PRO A 61 -11.43 7.61 11.19
N ALA A 62 -12.01 6.57 11.80
CA ALA A 62 -13.15 6.66 12.71
C ALA A 62 -12.87 7.44 14.02
N ASP A 63 -11.60 7.58 14.43
CA ASP A 63 -11.24 8.29 15.68
C ASP A 63 -11.03 9.80 15.45
N VAL A 64 -11.06 10.28 14.20
CA VAL A 64 -10.80 11.69 13.82
C VAL A 64 -12.10 12.40 13.40
N GLU A 65 -13.21 11.67 13.27
CA GLU A 65 -14.53 12.22 12.89
C GLU A 65 -15.18 13.09 13.99
N GLU A 66 -14.61 13.16 15.20
CA GLU A 66 -15.23 13.89 16.33
C GLU A 66 -14.88 15.38 16.46
N GLU A 67 -13.90 15.95 15.72
CA GLU A 67 -13.34 17.26 16.11
C GLU A 67 -13.34 18.41 15.07
N VAL A 68 -13.78 18.26 13.83
CA VAL A 68 -13.75 19.41 12.87
C VAL A 68 -14.95 19.41 11.91
N GLU A 69 -15.79 20.44 11.99
CA GLU A 69 -16.82 20.78 11.00
C GLU A 69 -16.33 21.97 10.13
N GLY A 70 -16.19 21.79 8.81
CA GLY A 70 -16.09 22.87 7.82
C GLY A 70 -15.16 22.62 6.62
N ASP A 71 -15.49 23.22 5.46
CA ASP A 71 -14.85 23.07 4.14
C ASP A 71 -13.32 23.35 4.04
N GLU A 72 -12.63 23.72 5.12
CA GLU A 72 -11.15 23.72 5.24
C GLU A 72 -10.58 22.29 5.48
N GLU A 73 -11.47 21.31 5.65
CA GLU A 73 -11.24 19.88 5.90
C GLU A 73 -10.24 19.21 4.93
N ASP A 74 -10.28 19.46 3.63
CA ASP A 74 -9.52 18.61 2.69
C ASP A 74 -8.00 18.84 2.74
N GLU A 75 -7.56 20.10 2.84
CA GLU A 75 -6.12 20.42 2.80
C GLU A 75 -5.44 20.13 4.14
N GLU A 76 -6.09 20.48 5.26
CA GLU A 76 -5.54 20.24 6.59
C GLU A 76 -5.53 18.74 6.91
N PHE A 77 -6.58 17.98 6.58
CA PHE A 77 -6.56 16.52 6.72
C PHE A 77 -5.54 15.86 5.80
N GLU A 78 -5.33 16.36 4.57
CA GLU A 78 -4.25 15.85 3.72
C GLU A 78 -2.88 16.10 4.35
N MET A 79 -2.64 17.28 4.93
CA MET A 79 -1.40 17.62 5.63
C MET A 79 -1.19 16.75 6.86
N VAL A 80 -2.20 16.60 7.72
CA VAL A 80 -2.16 15.75 8.92
C VAL A 80 -1.91 14.28 8.53
N ARG A 81 -2.62 13.74 7.53
CA ARG A 81 -2.39 12.38 7.01
C ARG A 81 -1.00 12.23 6.41
N ARG A 82 -0.47 13.24 5.72
CA ARG A 82 0.92 13.22 5.18
C ARG A 82 1.93 13.22 6.32
N GLN A 83 1.74 14.02 7.37
CA GLN A 83 2.60 14.05 8.54
C GLN A 83 2.54 12.72 9.31
N GLN A 84 1.34 12.18 9.55
CA GLN A 84 1.15 10.88 10.17
C GLN A 84 1.80 9.76 9.34
N ARG A 85 1.62 9.72 8.01
CA ARG A 85 2.30 8.75 7.12
C ARG A 85 3.82 8.84 7.17
N LYS A 86 4.38 10.05 7.29
CA LYS A 86 5.82 10.25 7.47
C LYS A 86 6.29 9.73 8.83
N GLN A 87 5.54 9.99 9.89
CA GLN A 87 5.86 9.52 11.25
C GLN A 87 5.72 7.99 11.37
N THR A 88 4.71 7.37 10.75
CA THR A 88 4.51 5.92 10.77
C THR A 88 5.52 5.18 9.89
N GLY A 89 5.90 5.74 8.75
CA GLY A 89 6.94 5.16 7.88
C GLY A 89 8.29 5.00 8.58
N ALA A 90 8.68 5.98 9.41
CA ALA A 90 9.93 5.93 10.17
C ALA A 90 9.94 4.82 11.24
N ALA A 91 8.77 4.40 11.72
CA ALA A 91 8.55 3.33 12.70
C ALA A 91 9.59 3.31 13.84
N GLU A 92 9.85 4.49 14.43
CA GLU A 92 10.83 4.69 15.48
C GLU A 92 10.45 3.91 16.74
N ALA A 93 11.40 3.17 17.27
CA ALA A 93 11.26 2.44 18.53
C ALA A 93 12.59 2.46 19.27
N TRP A 94 12.51 2.63 20.58
CA TRP A 94 13.65 2.52 21.49
C TRP A 94 13.32 1.59 22.63
N GLN A 95 14.34 0.93 23.16
CA GLN A 95 14.23 0.07 24.32
C GLN A 95 15.44 0.23 25.23
N THR A 96 15.21 0.18 26.54
CA THR A 96 16.21 0.17 27.59
C THR A 96 16.03 -1.11 28.38
N ASN A 97 17.07 -1.94 28.48
CA ASN A 97 17.03 -3.18 29.25
C ASN A 97 18.19 -3.22 30.25
N VAL A 98 17.92 -3.71 31.45
CA VAL A 98 18.92 -4.04 32.46
C VAL A 98 18.83 -5.55 32.67
N ILE A 99 19.96 -6.24 32.51
CA ILE A 99 20.07 -7.68 32.78
C ILE A 99 21.12 -7.86 33.86
N ALA A 100 20.74 -8.43 35.00
CA ALA A 100 21.63 -8.80 36.09
C ALA A 100 21.69 -10.33 36.20
N THR A 101 22.87 -10.90 36.02
CA THR A 101 23.17 -12.30 36.34
C THR A 101 24.19 -12.34 37.47
N PRO A 102 24.35 -13.49 38.17
CA PRO A 102 25.32 -13.61 39.26
C PRO A 102 26.77 -13.29 38.88
N MET A 103 27.12 -13.32 37.59
CA MET A 103 28.47 -12.99 37.10
C MET A 103 28.55 -11.60 36.45
N GLN A 104 27.48 -11.08 35.86
CA GLN A 104 27.54 -9.85 35.08
C GLN A 104 26.23 -9.08 35.17
N THR A 105 26.31 -7.77 35.30
CA THR A 105 25.17 -6.87 35.09
C THR A 105 25.46 -6.02 33.88
N THR A 106 24.50 -5.95 32.95
CA THR A 106 24.61 -5.22 31.70
C THR A 106 23.40 -4.33 31.52
N LEU A 107 23.64 -3.04 31.27
CA LEU A 107 22.66 -2.08 30.78
C LEU A 107 22.74 -2.05 29.26
N SER A 108 21.62 -2.21 28.55
CA SER A 108 21.55 -2.03 27.10
C SER A 108 20.51 -1.00 26.70
N PHE A 109 20.90 -0.11 25.79
CA PHE A 109 20.03 0.84 25.12
C PHE A 109 20.00 0.49 23.64
N VAL A 110 18.82 0.31 23.06
CA VAL A 110 18.67 0.06 21.63
C VAL A 110 17.72 1.08 21.04
N TYR A 111 18.19 1.79 20.03
CA TYR A 111 17.39 2.68 19.19
C TYR A 111 17.23 2.06 17.81
N SER A 112 16.00 2.08 17.28
CA SER A 112 15.69 1.51 15.97
C SER A 112 14.83 2.46 15.15
N ARG A 113 15.14 2.56 13.85
CA ARG A 113 14.42 3.42 12.90
C ARG A 113 14.48 2.82 11.50
N ASN A 114 13.37 2.93 10.77
CA ASN A 114 13.35 2.63 9.35
C ASN A 114 13.94 3.81 8.56
N VAL A 115 15.01 3.53 7.83
CA VAL A 115 15.63 4.44 6.86
C VAL A 115 15.18 4.00 5.47
N PHE A 116 15.04 4.96 4.55
CA PHE A 116 14.55 4.70 3.19
C PHE A 116 13.10 4.18 3.10
N SER A 117 12.27 4.38 4.13
CA SER A 117 10.82 4.10 4.09
C SER A 117 10.01 5.13 3.28
N GLY A 118 10.70 6.00 2.53
CA GLY A 118 10.07 7.09 1.77
C GLY A 118 9.12 6.55 0.70
N LYS A 119 8.23 7.44 0.22
CA LYS A 119 7.36 7.17 -0.93
C LYS A 119 8.15 6.45 -2.02
N THR A 120 7.56 5.43 -2.63
CA THR A 120 8.12 4.80 -3.82
C THR A 120 8.54 5.91 -4.81
N ALA A 121 9.64 5.73 -5.53
CA ALA A 121 10.20 6.78 -6.40
C ALA A 121 9.29 7.16 -7.59
N TYR A 122 8.08 6.63 -7.64
CA TYR A 122 7.03 6.93 -8.58
C TYR A 122 5.82 7.40 -7.76
N GLU A 123 5.18 8.46 -8.25
CA GLU A 123 3.86 8.82 -7.78
C GLU A 123 2.95 7.60 -7.97
N ARG A 124 2.23 7.24 -6.90
CA ARG A 124 1.22 6.18 -6.96
C ARG A 124 0.28 6.60 -8.08
N LEU A 125 0.26 5.86 -9.18
CA LEU A 125 -0.91 5.91 -10.05
C LEU A 125 -2.05 5.56 -9.10
N ARG A 126 -2.89 6.54 -8.77
CA ARG A 126 -4.12 6.21 -8.06
C ARG A 126 -4.79 5.15 -8.92
N SER A 127 -5.29 4.09 -8.31
CA SER A 127 -6.20 3.19 -9.00
C SER A 127 -7.40 4.05 -9.35
N GLU A 128 -7.34 4.69 -10.51
CA GLU A 128 -8.49 5.38 -11.04
C GLU A 128 -9.47 4.27 -11.37
N TRP A 129 -10.66 4.44 -10.81
CA TRP A 129 -11.79 3.59 -11.12
C TRP A 129 -11.94 3.61 -12.63
N SER A 130 -11.75 2.47 -13.28
CA SER A 130 -12.01 2.32 -14.70
C SER A 130 -13.14 1.33 -14.87
N SER A 131 -13.86 1.50 -15.98
CA SER A 131 -14.81 0.57 -16.57
C SER A 131 -14.20 -0.80 -16.97
N GLU A 132 -13.19 -1.28 -16.26
CA GLU A 132 -12.65 -2.63 -16.31
C GLU A 132 -12.42 -3.15 -14.87
N GLY A 133 -13.21 -2.70 -13.90
CA GLY A 133 -13.05 -3.06 -12.50
C GLY A 133 -11.85 -2.40 -11.81
N HIS A 134 -11.67 -2.79 -10.55
CA HIS A 134 -10.55 -2.35 -9.74
C HIS A 134 -9.28 -3.05 -10.22
N HIS A 135 -8.54 -2.40 -11.13
CA HIS A 135 -7.16 -2.79 -11.41
C HIS A 135 -6.33 -2.51 -10.18
N SER A 136 -6.21 -3.49 -9.28
CA SER A 136 -5.16 -3.43 -8.28
C SER A 136 -3.86 -3.30 -9.06
N LEU A 137 -3.18 -2.17 -8.90
CA LEU A 137 -1.76 -2.13 -9.19
C LEU A 137 -1.15 -3.35 -8.46
N PRO A 138 -0.18 -4.04 -9.08
CA PRO A 138 0.52 -5.10 -8.35
C PRO A 138 0.87 -4.52 -6.98
N GLU A 139 0.58 -5.25 -5.91
CA GLU A 139 0.97 -4.80 -4.58
C GLU A 139 2.42 -4.38 -4.66
N ASP A 140 2.63 -3.07 -4.50
CA ASP A 140 3.97 -2.54 -4.45
C ASP A 140 4.57 -3.18 -3.20
N ASN A 141 5.54 -4.07 -3.43
CA ASN A 141 6.32 -4.65 -2.34
C ASN A 141 6.74 -3.48 -1.44
N GLU A 142 6.23 -3.49 -0.20
CA GLU A 142 6.30 -2.37 0.75
C GLU A 142 7.70 -1.75 0.65
N PRO A 143 7.83 -0.40 0.58
CA PRO A 143 9.12 0.24 0.32
C PRO A 143 10.17 -0.43 1.20
N ARG A 144 11.12 -1.11 0.55
CA ARG A 144 12.08 -2.04 1.16
C ARG A 144 13.04 -1.26 2.04
N SER A 145 12.51 -0.79 3.17
CA SER A 145 13.17 0.07 4.12
C SER A 145 14.26 -0.73 4.81
N VAL A 146 15.33 -0.02 5.14
CA VAL A 146 16.41 -0.57 5.93
C VAL A 146 16.12 -0.17 7.36
N ARG A 147 15.81 -1.15 8.20
CA ARG A 147 15.69 -0.93 9.64
C ARG A 147 17.10 -0.89 10.23
N VAL A 148 17.49 0.29 10.67
CA VAL A 148 18.76 0.54 11.37
C VAL A 148 18.50 0.40 12.85
N ASN A 149 19.28 -0.46 13.51
CA ASN A 149 19.31 -0.66 14.94
C ASN A 149 20.67 -0.21 15.46
N VAL A 150 20.68 0.65 16.47
CA VAL A 150 21.87 1.09 17.20
C VAL A 150 21.71 0.60 18.62
N GLU A 151 22.58 -0.30 19.03
CA GLU A 151 22.65 -0.89 20.37
C GLU A 151 23.90 -0.37 21.07
N THR A 152 23.74 0.06 22.31
CA THR A 152 24.83 0.46 23.21
C THR A 152 24.69 -0.35 24.47
N THR A 153 25.78 -0.97 24.92
CA THR A 153 25.82 -1.82 26.11
C THR A 153 26.87 -1.31 27.07
N VAL A 154 26.51 -1.19 28.34
CA VAL A 154 27.43 -0.80 29.42
C VAL A 154 27.46 -1.92 30.44
N GLY A 155 28.66 -2.46 30.68
CA GLY A 155 28.93 -3.44 31.72
C GLY A 155 29.10 -2.80 33.10
N LEU A 156 29.04 -3.63 34.16
CA LEU A 156 29.28 -3.18 35.54
C LEU A 156 30.74 -2.78 35.79
N ASP A 157 31.65 -3.29 34.96
CA ASP A 157 33.05 -2.87 34.82
C ASP A 157 33.22 -1.53 34.08
N LEU A 158 32.13 -0.84 33.77
CA LEU A 158 32.08 0.37 32.94
C LEU A 158 32.59 0.17 31.51
N ALA A 159 32.71 -1.07 31.05
CA ALA A 159 33.09 -1.34 29.67
C ALA A 159 31.94 -0.96 28.72
N LEU A 160 32.28 -0.25 27.65
CA LEU A 160 31.33 0.29 26.68
C LEU A 160 31.39 -0.51 25.38
N GLY A 161 30.33 -1.27 25.12
CA GLY A 161 30.08 -1.91 23.84
C GLY A 161 29.08 -1.13 23.01
N TRP A 162 29.18 -1.24 21.69
CA TRP A 162 28.18 -0.72 20.76
C TRP A 162 28.05 -1.64 19.56
N HIS A 163 26.87 -1.64 18.94
CA HIS A 163 26.56 -2.50 17.80
C HIS A 163 25.51 -1.83 16.91
N ILE A 164 25.86 -1.62 15.64
CA ILE A 164 24.99 -1.01 14.64
C ILE A 164 24.61 -2.08 13.64
N GLU A 165 23.32 -2.42 13.52
CA GLU A 165 22.79 -3.44 12.60
C GLU A 165 21.79 -2.82 11.62
N GLY A 166 22.06 -2.92 10.32
CA GLY A 166 21.10 -2.60 9.27
C GLY A 166 20.43 -3.88 8.76
N THR A 167 19.11 -3.97 8.87
CA THR A 167 18.31 -5.11 8.39
C THR A 167 17.35 -4.69 7.28
N ARG A 168 17.24 -5.47 6.23
CA ARG A 168 16.38 -5.20 5.07
C ARG A 168 15.60 -6.45 4.67
N GLN A 169 14.33 -6.25 4.30
CA GLN A 169 13.52 -7.28 3.68
C GLN A 169 13.82 -7.37 2.18
N VAL A 170 14.30 -8.54 1.73
CA VAL A 170 14.70 -8.79 0.33
C VAL A 170 13.60 -9.51 -0.46
N GLY A 171 12.78 -10.30 0.24
CA GLY A 171 11.56 -10.93 -0.29
C GLY A 171 10.51 -11.04 0.80
N ASP A 172 9.38 -11.66 0.49
CA ASP A 172 8.18 -11.59 1.36
C ASP A 172 8.42 -12.20 2.74
N PHE A 173 9.26 -13.23 2.82
CA PHE A 173 9.60 -13.92 4.06
C PHE A 173 11.09 -13.88 4.41
N THR A 174 11.92 -13.20 3.63
CA THR A 174 13.38 -13.20 3.80
C THR A 174 13.88 -11.83 4.19
N ARG A 175 14.53 -11.72 5.35
CA ARG A 175 15.29 -10.54 5.77
C ARG A 175 16.77 -10.86 5.85
N LEU A 176 17.58 -9.94 5.38
CA LEU A 176 19.03 -9.99 5.50
C LEU A 176 19.48 -8.76 6.28
N GLY A 177 20.50 -8.91 7.11
CA GLY A 177 21.08 -7.82 7.84
C GLY A 177 22.59 -7.95 7.95
N LEU A 178 23.20 -6.79 8.10
CA LEU A 178 24.62 -6.64 8.35
C LEU A 178 24.77 -5.68 9.52
N GLY A 179 25.57 -6.07 10.51
CA GLY A 179 25.89 -5.23 11.64
C GLY A 179 27.38 -5.21 11.94
N VAL A 180 27.82 -4.16 12.58
CA VAL A 180 29.20 -3.94 13.01
C VAL A 180 29.15 -3.40 14.43
N GLY A 181 29.96 -3.96 15.31
CA GLY A 181 30.02 -3.53 16.70
C GLY A 181 31.32 -3.88 17.38
N VAL A 182 31.58 -3.22 18.50
CA VAL A 182 32.71 -3.53 19.38
C VAL A 182 32.17 -4.16 20.65
N ARG A 183 32.77 -5.29 21.04
CA ARG A 183 32.49 -6.00 22.30
C ARG A 183 33.79 -6.21 23.06
N ASP A 184 33.74 -5.94 24.37
CA ASP A 184 34.91 -5.80 25.26
C ASP A 184 35.93 -6.95 25.15
N MET A 185 35.46 -8.20 24.99
CA MET A 185 36.33 -9.39 24.88
C MET A 185 36.58 -9.88 23.44
N GLN A 186 35.77 -9.46 22.47
CA GLN A 186 35.79 -10.00 21.09
C GLN A 186 36.32 -8.98 20.07
N GLY A 187 36.56 -7.75 20.50
CA GLY A 187 37.00 -6.64 19.65
C GLY A 187 35.92 -6.24 18.65
N LEU A 188 36.34 -5.89 17.43
CA LEU A 188 35.46 -5.51 16.34
C LEU A 188 34.82 -6.76 15.72
N VAL A 189 33.50 -6.86 15.81
CA VAL A 189 32.70 -7.97 15.31
C VAL A 189 31.76 -7.48 14.21
N VAL A 190 31.80 -8.17 13.07
CA VAL A 190 30.83 -8.01 11.99
C VAL A 190 29.82 -9.14 12.09
N THR A 191 28.54 -8.79 12.16
CA THR A 191 27.43 -9.73 12.32
C THR A 191 26.63 -9.80 11.04
N MET A 192 26.55 -10.97 10.42
CA MET A 192 25.60 -11.21 9.32
C MET A 192 24.35 -11.88 9.87
N SER A 193 23.18 -11.28 9.60
CA SER A 193 21.89 -11.84 10.00
C SER A 193 21.06 -12.24 8.79
N TRP A 194 20.43 -13.41 8.87
CA TRP A 194 19.48 -13.91 7.88
C TRP A 194 18.26 -14.44 8.60
N SER A 195 17.06 -14.06 8.19
CA SER A 195 15.85 -14.63 8.76
C SER A 195 14.87 -15.04 7.69
N ARG A 196 14.33 -16.26 7.81
CA ARG A 196 13.29 -16.80 6.92
C ARG A 196 12.31 -17.67 7.69
N LEU A 197 11.00 -17.47 7.47
CA LEU A 197 9.92 -18.30 8.04
C LEU A 197 10.04 -18.52 9.57
N GLY A 198 10.39 -17.47 10.32
CA GLY A 198 10.55 -17.51 11.78
C GLY A 198 11.91 -18.00 12.27
N GLN A 199 12.78 -18.52 11.40
CA GLN A 199 14.15 -18.89 11.76
C GLN A 199 15.10 -17.69 11.61
N LYS A 200 15.99 -17.45 12.58
CA LYS A 200 16.98 -16.36 12.54
C LYS A 200 18.42 -16.88 12.67
N ILE A 201 19.06 -16.91 11.51
CA ILE A 201 20.48 -16.93 11.18
C ILE A 201 21.31 -15.78 11.78
N ARG A 202 22.21 -15.92 12.76
CA ARG A 202 23.16 -14.84 13.11
C ARG A 202 24.58 -15.38 13.22
N VAL A 203 25.46 -14.91 12.33
CA VAL A 203 26.88 -15.31 12.26
C VAL A 203 27.75 -14.12 12.66
N PRO A 204 28.30 -14.10 13.89
CA PRO A 204 29.28 -13.11 14.30
C PRO A 204 30.69 -13.52 13.83
N VAL A 205 31.37 -12.60 13.16
CA VAL A 205 32.75 -12.75 12.69
C VAL A 205 33.59 -11.69 13.41
N SER A 206 34.51 -12.11 14.29
CA SER A 206 35.49 -11.20 14.87
C SER A 206 36.54 -10.89 13.80
N VAL A 207 36.67 -9.61 13.46
CA VAL A 207 37.60 -9.13 12.42
C VAL A 207 38.89 -8.64 13.04
N ILE A 208 38.80 -7.95 14.18
CA ILE A 208 39.95 -7.34 14.86
C ILE A 208 39.84 -7.59 16.37
N PRO A 209 40.87 -8.16 17.02
CA PRO A 209 40.92 -8.29 18.48
C PRO A 209 40.95 -6.93 19.18
N PHE A 210 40.40 -6.85 20.39
CA PHE A 210 40.20 -5.60 21.15
C PHE A 210 41.44 -4.69 21.26
N GLY A 211 42.64 -5.27 21.43
CA GLY A 211 43.88 -4.50 21.61
C GLY A 211 44.39 -3.73 20.39
N LEU A 212 43.78 -3.91 19.21
CA LEU A 212 44.14 -3.25 17.95
C LEU A 212 42.96 -2.44 17.38
N VAL A 213 41.90 -2.21 18.18
CA VAL A 213 40.71 -1.49 17.73
C VAL A 213 40.95 0.01 17.86
N ASP A 214 41.30 0.63 16.74
CA ASP A 214 41.32 2.09 16.61
C ASP A 214 39.94 2.64 16.22
N ALA A 215 39.66 3.86 16.66
CA ALA A 215 38.42 4.56 16.33
C ALA A 215 38.23 4.75 14.81
N ASP A 216 39.31 5.02 14.08
CA ASP A 216 39.30 5.20 12.63
C ASP A 216 38.92 3.89 11.91
N VAL A 217 39.45 2.76 12.40
CA VAL A 217 39.18 1.44 11.83
C VAL A 217 37.73 1.04 12.10
N ALA A 218 37.22 1.32 13.31
CA ALA A 218 35.82 1.11 13.63
C ALA A 218 34.88 1.98 12.79
N ALA A 219 35.24 3.25 12.55
CA ALA A 219 34.47 4.16 11.70
C ALA A 219 34.44 3.66 10.24
N MET A 220 35.58 3.23 9.70
CA MET A 220 35.65 2.66 8.35
C MET A 220 34.85 1.38 8.21
N ALA A 221 34.85 0.52 9.24
CA ALA A 221 34.06 -0.70 9.25
C ALA A 221 32.54 -0.43 9.19
N ILE A 222 32.07 0.72 9.70
CA ILE A 222 30.67 1.15 9.59
C ILE A 222 30.40 1.83 8.24
N ILE A 223 31.25 2.78 7.86
CA ILE A 223 31.03 3.68 6.72
C ILE A 223 31.14 2.91 5.40
N CYS A 224 32.14 2.03 5.23
CA CYS A 224 32.37 1.33 3.97
C CYS A 224 31.18 0.45 3.54
N PRO A 225 30.64 -0.45 4.38
CA PRO A 225 29.48 -1.24 4.00
C PRO A 225 28.22 -0.41 3.74
N TRP A 226 28.03 0.68 4.48
CA TRP A 226 26.89 1.58 4.27
C TRP A 226 27.02 2.33 2.95
N LEU A 227 28.17 2.93 2.65
CA LEU A 227 28.42 3.62 1.39
C LEU A 227 28.32 2.66 0.19
N ALA A 228 28.91 1.47 0.28
CA ALA A 228 28.79 0.44 -0.74
C ALA A 228 27.31 0.06 -1.00
N TYR A 229 26.53 -0.09 0.08
CA TYR A 229 25.10 -0.34 -0.01
C TYR A 229 24.35 0.82 -0.68
N CYS A 230 24.62 2.07 -0.29
CA CYS A 230 24.03 3.26 -0.93
C CYS A 230 24.36 3.30 -2.44
N ALA A 231 25.62 3.07 -2.82
CA ALA A 231 26.02 3.04 -4.22
C ALA A 231 25.27 1.95 -5.00
N LEU A 232 25.11 0.75 -4.44
CA LEU A 232 24.35 -0.35 -5.05
C LEU A 232 22.86 -0.03 -5.18
N GLU A 233 22.26 0.51 -4.12
CA GLU A 233 20.84 0.85 -4.04
C GLU A 233 20.47 1.94 -5.06
N PHE A 234 21.21 3.05 -5.09
CA PHE A 234 20.95 4.17 -5.99
C PHE A 234 21.47 3.94 -7.41
N GLY A 235 22.59 3.22 -7.57
CA GLY A 235 23.23 3.00 -8.86
C GLY A 235 22.62 1.86 -9.67
N PHE A 236 22.16 0.78 -9.03
CA PHE A 236 21.70 -0.41 -9.74
C PHE A 236 20.27 -0.84 -9.41
N ILE A 237 19.94 -0.96 -8.11
CA ILE A 237 18.65 -1.52 -7.67
C ILE A 237 17.50 -0.60 -8.07
N ARG A 238 17.50 0.65 -7.58
CA ARG A 238 16.44 1.64 -7.85
C ARG A 238 16.23 1.94 -9.35
N PRO A 239 17.25 2.19 -10.19
CA PRO A 239 17.01 2.47 -11.60
C PRO A 239 16.47 1.25 -12.36
N ARG A 240 16.87 0.03 -11.99
CA ARG A 240 16.37 -1.21 -12.60
C ARG A 240 14.92 -1.48 -12.21
N GLU A 241 14.56 -1.25 -10.95
CA GLU A 241 13.16 -1.32 -10.48
C GLU A 241 12.28 -0.29 -11.19
N ARG A 242 12.73 0.97 -11.31
CA ARG A 242 12.03 2.01 -12.08
C ARG A 242 11.79 1.58 -13.52
N LYS A 243 12.79 1.00 -14.20
CA LYS A 243 12.63 0.48 -15.57
C LYS A 243 11.65 -0.69 -15.64
N ARG A 244 11.68 -1.63 -14.70
CA ARG A 244 10.74 -2.76 -14.65
C ARG A 244 9.31 -2.30 -14.43
N HIS A 245 9.10 -1.38 -13.49
CA HIS A 245 7.78 -0.83 -13.19
C HIS A 245 7.19 -0.06 -14.38
N ARG A 246 7.98 0.84 -15.00
CA ARG A 246 7.57 1.55 -16.23
C ARG A 246 7.20 0.59 -17.37
N ARG A 247 7.97 -0.51 -17.52
CA ARG A 247 7.66 -1.55 -18.52
C ARG A 247 6.39 -2.33 -18.18
N ALA A 248 6.12 -2.62 -16.90
CA ALA A 248 4.91 -3.30 -16.48
C ALA A 248 3.66 -2.45 -16.76
N ILE A 249 3.69 -1.16 -16.41
CA ILE A 249 2.61 -0.21 -16.73
C ILE A 249 2.41 -0.09 -18.25
N ALA A 250 3.50 0.12 -19.00
CA ALA A 250 3.40 0.24 -20.46
C ALA A 250 2.89 -1.04 -21.14
N ARG A 251 3.19 -2.23 -20.59
CA ARG A 251 2.65 -3.50 -21.08
C ARG A 251 1.16 -3.59 -20.83
N ARG A 252 0.69 -3.24 -19.63
CA ARG A 252 -0.75 -3.22 -19.31
C ARG A 252 -1.50 -2.23 -20.21
N GLN A 253 -1.01 -0.99 -20.33
CA GLN A 253 -1.60 0.00 -21.24
C GLN A 253 -1.68 -0.50 -22.69
N LYS A 254 -0.65 -1.22 -23.18
CA LYS A 254 -0.68 -1.83 -24.51
C LYS A 254 -1.70 -2.97 -24.63
N GLN A 255 -1.89 -3.77 -23.59
CA GLN A 255 -2.91 -4.82 -23.56
C GLN A 255 -4.31 -4.20 -23.62
N LEU A 256 -4.58 -3.18 -22.82
CA LEU A 256 -5.88 -2.49 -22.82
C LEU A 256 -6.17 -1.86 -24.17
N ARG A 257 -5.21 -1.13 -24.75
CA ARG A 257 -5.36 -0.53 -26.10
C ARG A 257 -5.65 -1.55 -27.19
N ARG A 258 -5.21 -2.81 -27.04
CA ARG A 258 -5.52 -3.89 -28.00
C ARG A 258 -6.96 -4.40 -27.87
N LEU A 259 -7.58 -4.26 -26.69
CA LEU A 259 -8.95 -4.71 -26.44
C LEU A 259 -10.00 -3.67 -26.87
N VAL A 260 -9.65 -2.38 -26.85
CA VAL A 260 -10.53 -1.28 -27.30
C VAL A 260 -11.22 -1.53 -28.65
N PRO A 261 -10.52 -1.88 -29.75
CA PRO A 261 -11.18 -2.08 -31.04
C PRO A 261 -12.16 -3.26 -31.03
N LYS A 262 -11.85 -4.34 -30.32
CA LYS A 262 -12.73 -5.50 -30.18
C LYS A 262 -14.01 -5.11 -29.43
N LYS A 263 -13.86 -4.38 -28.33
CA LYS A 263 -15.00 -3.90 -27.52
C LYS A 263 -15.84 -2.86 -28.24
N ARG A 264 -15.21 -2.01 -29.05
CA ARG A 264 -15.92 -1.08 -29.93
C ARG A 264 -16.77 -1.81 -30.97
N ALA A 265 -16.25 -2.87 -31.58
CA ALA A 265 -17.03 -3.69 -32.51
C ALA A 265 -18.22 -4.39 -31.83
N GLU A 266 -17.99 -5.03 -30.68
CA GLU A 266 -19.07 -5.66 -29.88
C GLU A 266 -20.16 -4.66 -29.47
N SER A 267 -19.76 -3.44 -29.10
CA SER A 267 -20.68 -2.34 -28.76
C SER A 267 -21.49 -1.88 -29.98
N GLN A 268 -20.85 -1.75 -31.15
CA GLN A 268 -21.52 -1.35 -32.38
C GLN A 268 -22.57 -2.39 -32.81
N GLU A 269 -22.23 -3.68 -32.80
CA GLU A 269 -23.17 -4.76 -33.13
C GLU A 269 -24.40 -4.74 -32.21
N ALA A 270 -24.19 -4.49 -30.92
CA ALA A 270 -25.28 -4.38 -29.97
C ALA A 270 -26.16 -3.14 -30.19
N ILE A 271 -25.55 -2.00 -30.56
CA ILE A 271 -26.27 -0.78 -30.93
C ILE A 271 -27.16 -1.05 -32.16
N ASP A 272 -26.61 -1.69 -33.19
CA ASP A 272 -27.32 -1.98 -34.43
C ASP A 272 -28.58 -2.83 -34.15
N ILE A 273 -28.49 -3.83 -33.27
CA ILE A 273 -29.62 -4.69 -32.86
C ILE A 273 -30.70 -3.89 -32.11
N MET A 274 -30.31 -2.94 -31.25
CA MET A 274 -31.26 -2.17 -30.44
C MET A 274 -31.93 -1.02 -31.21
N THR A 275 -31.30 -0.53 -32.28
CA THR A 275 -31.65 0.73 -32.93
C THR A 275 -33.12 0.82 -33.34
N GLU A 276 -33.66 -0.20 -34.01
CA GLU A 276 -35.05 -0.19 -34.50
C GLU A 276 -36.06 -0.18 -33.34
N GLN A 277 -35.82 -1.00 -32.32
CA GLN A 277 -36.70 -1.08 -31.15
C GLN A 277 -36.70 0.24 -30.37
N VAL A 278 -35.53 0.84 -30.16
CA VAL A 278 -35.36 2.09 -29.42
C VAL A 278 -36.00 3.26 -30.15
N GLN A 279 -35.77 3.39 -31.46
CA GLN A 279 -36.40 4.43 -32.27
C GLN A 279 -37.93 4.34 -32.23
N ARG A 280 -38.49 3.12 -32.28
CA ARG A 280 -39.93 2.92 -32.16
C ARG A 280 -40.47 3.29 -30.77
N ARG A 281 -39.72 3.05 -29.70
CA ARG A 281 -40.08 3.51 -28.33
C ARG A 281 -40.02 5.03 -28.22
N GLN A 282 -38.92 5.64 -28.66
CA GLN A 282 -38.77 7.11 -28.66
C GLN A 282 -39.85 7.82 -29.47
N ALA A 283 -40.23 7.29 -30.64
CA ALA A 283 -41.30 7.88 -31.45
C ALA A 283 -42.68 7.82 -30.76
N LYS A 284 -42.91 6.84 -29.88
CA LYS A 284 -44.13 6.78 -29.06
C LYS A 284 -44.06 7.78 -27.91
N GLU A 285 -42.91 7.87 -27.23
CA GLU A 285 -42.71 8.84 -26.15
C GLU A 285 -42.78 10.28 -26.66
N ALA A 286 -42.20 10.58 -27.83
CA ALA A 286 -42.28 11.89 -28.47
C ALA A 286 -43.73 12.33 -28.72
N LYS A 287 -44.61 11.41 -29.13
CA LYS A 287 -46.04 11.70 -29.33
C LYS A 287 -46.78 11.97 -28.01
N GLN A 288 -46.30 11.40 -26.91
CA GLN A 288 -46.87 11.55 -25.58
C GLN A 288 -46.26 12.73 -24.80
N GLY A 289 -45.27 13.43 -25.38
CA GLY A 289 -44.52 14.47 -24.68
C GLY A 289 -43.56 13.92 -23.61
N GLY A 290 -43.22 12.63 -23.68
CA GLY A 290 -42.30 11.95 -22.77
C GLY A 290 -40.83 12.31 -22.98
N LEU A 291 -39.93 11.53 -22.40
CA LEU A 291 -38.49 11.79 -22.40
C LEU A 291 -37.83 11.25 -23.68
N VAL A 292 -37.36 12.14 -24.54
CA VAL A 292 -36.69 11.75 -25.79
C VAL A 292 -35.22 12.14 -25.72
N ILE A 293 -34.31 11.18 -25.86
CA ILE A 293 -32.87 11.45 -25.86
C ILE A 293 -32.45 11.92 -27.26
N LEU A 294 -31.89 13.12 -27.32
CA LEU A 294 -31.42 13.75 -28.56
C LEU A 294 -29.98 13.33 -28.87
N ARG A 295 -29.12 13.34 -27.84
CA ARG A 295 -27.70 12.97 -27.95
C ARG A 295 -27.23 12.48 -26.60
N ALA A 296 -26.35 11.49 -26.57
CA ALA A 296 -25.59 11.13 -25.39
C ALA A 296 -24.14 10.80 -25.76
N GLU A 297 -23.19 11.34 -25.00
CA GLU A 297 -21.77 11.12 -25.20
C GLU A 297 -21.12 10.58 -23.94
N TYR A 298 -20.27 9.58 -24.11
CA TYR A 298 -19.48 9.01 -23.04
C TYR A 298 -18.01 9.03 -23.39
N GLY A 299 -17.16 9.57 -22.51
CA GLY A 299 -15.72 9.53 -22.73
C GLY A 299 -14.91 10.51 -21.89
N TYR A 300 -13.65 10.67 -22.29
CA TYR A 300 -12.69 11.55 -21.64
C TYR A 300 -12.77 12.96 -22.21
N TYR A 301 -13.07 13.93 -21.35
CA TYR A 301 -13.00 15.36 -21.69
C TYR A 301 -11.74 15.97 -21.05
N PRO A 302 -10.73 16.36 -21.84
CA PRO A 302 -9.50 16.94 -21.32
C PRO A 302 -9.78 18.27 -20.59
N SER A 303 -9.11 18.46 -19.45
CA SER A 303 -9.12 19.74 -18.74
C SER A 303 -8.47 20.85 -19.59
N LYS A 304 -8.68 22.13 -19.23
CA LYS A 304 -8.09 23.27 -19.94
C LYS A 304 -6.57 23.11 -20.13
N LYS A 305 -5.87 22.62 -19.11
CA LYS A 305 -4.42 22.32 -19.16
C LYS A 305 -4.06 21.20 -20.14
N ASP A 306 -4.90 20.17 -20.24
CA ASP A 306 -4.66 19.05 -21.16
C ASP A 306 -4.97 19.43 -22.61
N ARG A 307 -5.96 20.31 -22.83
CA ARG A 307 -6.26 20.88 -24.15
C ARG A 307 -5.07 21.67 -24.70
N GLU A 308 -4.38 22.43 -23.87
CA GLU A 308 -3.15 23.14 -24.25
C GLU A 308 -2.01 22.17 -24.64
N SER A 309 -2.00 20.96 -24.09
CA SER A 309 -1.05 19.90 -24.50
C SER A 309 -1.43 19.19 -25.80
N GLY A 310 -2.49 19.63 -26.49
CA GLY A 310 -2.92 19.11 -27.78
C GLY A 310 -3.73 17.82 -27.70
N ARG A 311 -4.28 17.48 -26.53
CA ARG A 311 -5.07 16.25 -26.35
C ARG A 311 -6.52 16.46 -26.79
N GLU A 312 -6.95 15.68 -27.77
CA GLU A 312 -8.34 15.68 -28.26
C GLU A 312 -9.27 14.90 -27.32
N PRO A 313 -10.58 15.24 -27.27
CA PRO A 313 -11.55 14.47 -26.51
C PRO A 313 -11.77 13.09 -27.14
N GLU A 314 -11.59 12.04 -26.34
CA GLU A 314 -11.86 10.65 -26.73
C GLU A 314 -13.27 10.29 -26.25
N VAL A 315 -14.25 10.45 -27.15
CA VAL A 315 -15.69 10.29 -26.86
C VAL A 315 -16.37 9.32 -27.82
N THR A 316 -17.34 8.59 -27.27
CA THR A 316 -18.21 7.66 -27.97
C THR A 316 -19.65 8.15 -27.89
N ASP A 317 -20.36 8.06 -29.01
CA ASP A 317 -21.81 8.28 -29.05
C ASP A 317 -22.55 7.08 -28.43
N VAL A 318 -23.28 7.35 -27.35
CA VAL A 318 -24.08 6.37 -26.60
C VAL A 318 -25.56 6.73 -26.61
N SER A 319 -26.03 7.50 -27.59
CA SER A 319 -27.42 7.95 -27.69
C SER A 319 -28.43 6.81 -27.68
N ILE A 320 -28.20 5.75 -28.47
CA ILE A 320 -29.12 4.61 -28.58
C ILE A 320 -29.13 3.75 -27.30
N PRO A 321 -27.98 3.34 -26.73
CA PRO A 321 -27.92 2.63 -25.46
C PRO A 321 -28.60 3.37 -24.30
N VAL A 322 -28.36 4.68 -24.16
CA VAL A 322 -29.00 5.48 -23.10
C VAL A 322 -30.50 5.58 -23.36
N ALA A 323 -30.92 5.74 -24.61
CA ALA A 323 -32.33 5.79 -24.98
C ALA A 323 -33.06 4.46 -24.74
N ALA A 324 -32.37 3.33 -24.82
CA ALA A 324 -32.94 2.02 -24.53
C ALA A 324 -33.35 1.86 -23.06
N LEU A 325 -32.67 2.58 -22.17
CA LEU A 325 -32.93 2.58 -20.73
C LEU A 325 -34.10 3.47 -20.31
N VAL A 326 -34.64 4.28 -21.23
CA VAL A 326 -35.84 5.08 -20.94
C VAL A 326 -37.03 4.16 -20.81
N ASP A 327 -37.71 4.26 -19.67
CA ASP A 327 -38.95 3.55 -19.41
C ASP A 327 -39.98 4.50 -18.84
N HIS A 328 -41.16 4.53 -19.45
CA HIS A 328 -42.28 5.39 -19.05
C HIS A 328 -41.92 6.88 -18.91
N GLY A 329 -41.08 7.41 -19.81
CA GLY A 329 -40.67 8.82 -19.78
C GLY A 329 -39.69 9.19 -18.66
N GLN A 330 -39.05 8.20 -18.04
CA GLN A 330 -38.00 8.39 -17.04
C GLN A 330 -36.77 7.57 -17.41
N LEU A 331 -35.59 8.11 -17.10
CA LEU A 331 -34.30 7.45 -17.23
C LEU A 331 -33.67 7.43 -15.84
N ALA A 332 -33.36 6.24 -15.33
CA ALA A 332 -32.62 6.07 -14.09
C ALA A 332 -31.37 5.23 -14.35
N ILE A 333 -30.20 5.86 -14.16
CA ILE A 333 -28.91 5.21 -14.27
C ILE A 333 -28.29 5.21 -12.86
N PRO A 334 -28.36 4.09 -12.13
CA PRO A 334 -27.69 3.98 -10.84
C PRO A 334 -26.18 3.82 -11.04
N LYS A 335 -25.42 4.31 -10.06
CA LYS A 335 -23.96 4.24 -9.94
C LYS A 335 -23.42 2.83 -10.08
N GLU A 336 -24.21 1.82 -9.73
CA GLU A 336 -23.84 0.41 -9.84
C GLU A 336 -23.96 -0.12 -11.28
N MET A 337 -24.85 0.42 -12.11
CA MET A 337 -25.00 -0.01 -13.50
C MET A 337 -23.92 0.57 -14.43
N VAL A 338 -23.35 1.73 -14.08
CA VAL A 338 -22.21 2.33 -14.80
C VAL A 338 -20.89 1.67 -14.37
N LYS A 339 -20.86 0.98 -13.22
CA LYS A 339 -19.71 0.16 -12.82
C LYS A 339 -19.58 -1.05 -13.73
N VAL A 340 -18.55 -1.05 -14.56
CA VAL A 340 -18.00 -2.29 -15.09
C VAL A 340 -17.14 -2.91 -14.00
N SER A 341 -17.61 -3.99 -13.41
CA SER A 341 -16.85 -4.78 -12.45
C SER A 341 -16.22 -5.97 -13.15
N LEU A 342 -14.91 -5.94 -13.37
CA LEU A 342 -14.15 -7.18 -13.58
C LEU A 342 -13.98 -7.87 -12.23
N GLN A 343 -14.56 -9.05 -12.11
CA GLN A 343 -14.20 -10.00 -11.06
C GLN A 343 -13.05 -10.84 -11.60
N PHE A 344 -11.82 -10.56 -11.16
CA PHE A 344 -10.73 -11.50 -11.35
C PHE A 344 -10.92 -12.67 -10.37
N PRO A 345 -10.74 -13.93 -10.79
CA PRO A 345 -10.68 -15.03 -9.84
C PRO A 345 -9.53 -14.75 -8.87
N SER A 346 -9.85 -14.79 -7.57
CA SER A 346 -8.85 -14.78 -6.49
C SER A 346 -7.81 -15.85 -6.77
N ALA A 347 -6.55 -15.59 -6.45
CA ALA A 347 -5.38 -16.39 -6.82
C ALA A 347 -5.31 -17.82 -6.25
N GLY A 348 -6.45 -18.43 -5.87
CA GLY A 348 -6.55 -19.76 -5.28
C GLY A 348 -6.91 -20.90 -6.24
N ASP A 349 -7.65 -20.66 -7.33
CA ASP A 349 -8.30 -21.75 -8.08
C ASP A 349 -7.88 -21.78 -9.56
N ALA A 350 -6.82 -22.53 -9.85
CA ALA A 350 -6.15 -22.57 -11.16
C ALA A 350 -6.76 -23.57 -12.18
N SER A 351 -8.04 -23.95 -12.08
CA SER A 351 -8.61 -25.03 -12.91
C SER A 351 -9.77 -24.66 -13.83
N SER A 352 -10.21 -23.40 -13.88
CA SER A 352 -11.21 -22.96 -14.88
C SER A 352 -10.73 -21.68 -15.57
N ALA A 353 -10.16 -21.85 -16.76
CA ALA A 353 -9.79 -20.77 -17.67
C ALA A 353 -11.02 -20.16 -18.39
N ASP A 354 -12.10 -19.90 -17.65
CA ASP A 354 -13.27 -19.19 -18.17
C ASP A 354 -13.21 -17.74 -17.68
N LEU A 355 -12.60 -16.90 -18.52
CA LEU A 355 -12.47 -15.47 -18.30
C LEU A 355 -13.82 -14.81 -18.62
N SER A 356 -14.82 -14.90 -17.72
CA SER A 356 -16.11 -14.24 -17.93
C SER A 356 -15.97 -12.73 -17.71
N LEU A 357 -15.73 -11.99 -18.80
CA LEU A 357 -15.76 -10.53 -18.81
C LEU A 357 -17.20 -10.07 -18.54
N THR A 358 -17.51 -9.65 -17.32
CA THR A 358 -18.84 -9.09 -17.02
C THR A 358 -18.92 -7.68 -17.62
N GLN A 359 -19.63 -7.66 -18.74
CA GLN A 359 -20.14 -6.56 -19.54
C GLN A 359 -20.46 -5.29 -18.71
N SER A 360 -20.31 -4.11 -19.31
CA SER A 360 -21.14 -2.96 -18.92
C SER A 360 -22.58 -3.45 -18.78
N HIS A 361 -23.21 -3.27 -17.62
CA HIS A 361 -24.60 -3.71 -17.43
C HIS A 361 -25.54 -3.06 -18.46
N ILE A 362 -25.10 -1.97 -19.10
CA ILE A 362 -25.77 -1.34 -20.23
C ILE A 362 -25.22 -1.89 -21.54
N LEU A 363 -26.06 -2.65 -22.24
CA LEU A 363 -25.78 -3.19 -23.56
C LEU A 363 -25.39 -2.06 -24.55
N GLY A 364 -24.38 -2.27 -25.38
CA GLY A 364 -23.92 -1.28 -26.35
C GLY A 364 -23.00 -0.18 -25.81
N PHE A 365 -22.66 -0.17 -24.52
CA PHE A 365 -21.61 0.71 -23.97
C PHE A 365 -20.20 0.11 -24.17
N HIS A 366 -19.23 0.94 -24.55
CA HIS A 366 -17.80 0.64 -24.46
C HIS A 366 -17.00 1.84 -23.96
N ASP A 367 -15.80 1.57 -23.44
CA ASP A 367 -14.86 2.59 -22.99
C ASP A 367 -13.95 3.07 -24.13
N PRO A 368 -14.04 4.34 -24.58
CA PRO A 368 -13.12 4.87 -25.59
C PRO A 368 -11.70 5.13 -25.06
N ALA A 369 -11.56 5.35 -23.75
CA ALA A 369 -10.39 5.97 -23.15
C ALA A 369 -10.00 5.28 -21.81
N PRO A 370 -9.41 4.07 -21.86
CA PRO A 370 -9.07 3.31 -20.67
C PRO A 370 -8.08 4.05 -19.75
N LEU A 371 -8.27 3.91 -18.44
CA LEU A 371 -7.44 4.51 -17.37
C LEU A 371 -7.51 6.04 -17.29
N LEU A 372 -8.55 6.66 -17.84
CA LEU A 372 -8.81 8.09 -17.73
C LEU A 372 -10.19 8.33 -17.12
N PRO A 373 -10.41 9.46 -16.44
CA PRO A 373 -11.69 9.79 -15.83
C PRO A 373 -12.74 10.14 -16.89
N LYS A 374 -13.86 9.44 -16.89
CA LYS A 374 -14.91 9.63 -17.92
C LYS A 374 -16.09 10.40 -17.37
N MET A 375 -16.80 11.03 -18.29
CA MET A 375 -18.06 11.70 -18.03
C MET A 375 -19.11 11.25 -19.05
N LEU A 376 -20.35 11.16 -18.58
CA LEU A 376 -21.52 10.94 -19.40
C LEU A 376 -22.26 12.27 -19.54
N LYS A 377 -22.53 12.67 -20.78
CA LYS A 377 -23.31 13.87 -21.13
C LYS A 377 -24.55 13.45 -21.89
N ILE A 378 -25.70 13.97 -21.48
CA ILE A 378 -27.00 13.61 -22.04
C ILE A 378 -27.74 14.89 -22.39
N TRP A 379 -28.17 14.99 -23.64
CA TRP A 379 -29.10 15.99 -24.15
C TRP A 379 -30.42 15.31 -24.43
N TYR A 380 -31.51 15.84 -23.87
CA TYR A 380 -32.84 15.25 -24.02
C TYR A 380 -33.90 16.33 -24.19
N ASN A 381 -35.03 15.92 -24.75
CA ASN A 381 -36.25 16.70 -24.81
C ASN A 381 -37.28 16.11 -23.84
N TYR A 382 -37.93 16.96 -23.05
CA TYR A 382 -39.03 16.59 -22.17
C TYR A 382 -40.13 17.64 -22.31
N HIS A 383 -41.37 17.20 -22.60
CA HIS A 383 -42.51 18.10 -22.84
C HIS A 383 -42.26 19.23 -23.88
N GLY A 384 -41.39 19.00 -24.87
CA GLY A 384 -41.07 19.97 -25.91
C GLY A 384 -39.94 20.94 -25.57
N GLN A 385 -39.34 20.85 -24.37
CA GLN A 385 -38.16 21.63 -23.98
C GLN A 385 -36.89 20.79 -23.99
N GLU A 386 -35.78 21.38 -24.40
CA GLU A 386 -34.46 20.74 -24.43
C GLU A 386 -33.69 20.98 -23.13
N HIS A 387 -33.08 19.92 -22.61
CA HIS A 387 -32.31 19.93 -21.37
C HIS A 387 -30.97 19.20 -21.53
N TYR A 388 -30.01 19.55 -20.67
CA TYR A 388 -28.67 18.97 -20.62
C TYR A 388 -28.35 18.49 -19.20
N VAL A 389 -27.72 17.32 -19.11
CA VAL A 389 -27.21 16.76 -17.86
C VAL A 389 -25.82 16.20 -18.10
N GLU A 390 -24.93 16.43 -17.13
CA GLU A 390 -23.61 15.82 -17.06
C GLU A 390 -23.43 15.10 -15.74
N ALA A 391 -22.73 13.97 -15.78
CA ALA A 391 -22.38 13.23 -14.59
C ALA A 391 -21.04 12.53 -14.75
N LYS A 392 -20.34 12.42 -13.63
CA LYS A 392 -19.13 11.59 -13.52
C LYS A 392 -19.50 10.12 -13.36
N GLU A 393 -18.55 9.22 -13.63
CA GLU A 393 -18.74 7.76 -13.49
C GLU A 393 -19.18 7.32 -12.07
N THR A 394 -19.03 8.18 -11.06
CA THR A 394 -19.38 7.90 -9.65
C THR A 394 -20.74 8.45 -9.20
N GLU A 395 -21.46 9.15 -10.07
CA GLU A 395 -22.69 9.87 -9.77
C GLU A 395 -23.92 9.14 -10.35
N ASP A 396 -25.04 9.19 -9.63
CA ASP A 396 -26.33 8.67 -10.10
C ASP A 396 -26.98 9.69 -11.04
N ILE A 397 -27.64 9.22 -12.10
CA ILE A 397 -28.37 10.09 -13.02
C ILE A 397 -29.84 9.70 -13.03
N SER A 398 -30.72 10.69 -12.83
CA SER A 398 -32.14 10.57 -13.11
C SER A 398 -32.59 11.70 -14.04
N CYS A 399 -33.24 11.34 -15.15
CA CYS A 399 -33.87 12.28 -16.08
C CYS A 399 -35.36 11.95 -16.20
N PRO A 400 -36.25 12.95 -16.32
CA PRO A 400 -35.98 14.39 -16.20
C PRO A 400 -35.52 14.77 -14.79
N MET A 401 -34.58 15.72 -14.69
CA MET A 401 -34.18 16.25 -13.38
C MET A 401 -35.34 17.05 -12.78
N ARG A 402 -35.42 17.13 -11.44
CA ARG A 402 -36.44 17.94 -10.76
C ARG A 402 -36.48 19.39 -11.23
N SER A 403 -35.32 19.96 -11.56
CA SER A 403 -35.19 21.32 -12.11
C SER A 403 -35.80 21.50 -13.50
N HIS A 404 -35.99 20.40 -14.25
CA HIS A 404 -36.48 20.39 -15.64
C HIS A 404 -37.96 20.00 -15.74
N LEU A 405 -38.64 19.86 -14.60
CA LEU A 405 -40.09 19.63 -14.52
C LEU A 405 -40.90 20.94 -14.43
N LEU A 406 -40.22 22.08 -14.34
CA LEU A 406 -40.78 23.44 -14.27
C LEU A 406 -40.95 24.01 -15.67
#